data_AF-A0A2R6EYG1-F1
#
_entry.id   AF-A0A2R6EYG1-F1
#
_cell.length_a   1.000
_cell.length_b   1.000
_cell.length_c   1.000
_cell.angle_alpha   90.00
_cell.angle_beta   90.00
_cell.angle_gamma   90.00
#
_symmetry.space_group_name_H-M   'P 1'
#
loop_
_entity.id
_entity.type
_entity.pdbx_description
1 polymer ?
#
loop_
_entity_poly.entity_id
_entity_poly.type
_entity_poly.pdbx_seq_one_letter_code
_entity_poly.pdbx_strand_id
1 'polypeptide(L)'
;DESDDRCALHRGTRVRKNHTSRRDAFETVGHKPLGEVDYQAGGEGEHDLSFRRPYTERGAVALDITPDLETDVELLKFTPGTDPALLNVAGDSDGLVLEGTGLGHVHTDWIPEIETLVDSGTAVVMTSQCIEGRICDRVYDTGRDLLDAGVVEGEDMLPGTAKVKLMWALANTESVAETMRRPLAGEITERSTPDR
;
A
#
# COMPACT_ATOMS: atom_id res chain seq x y z
N ASP A 1 2.02 -7.78 21.37
CA ASP A 1 2.26 -8.08 22.79
C ASP A 1 1.91 -6.80 23.54
N GLU A 2 0.99 -6.89 24.50
CA GLU A 2 0.56 -5.74 25.30
C GLU A 2 1.56 -5.40 26.42
N SER A 3 2.68 -6.16 26.49
CA SER A 3 3.79 -5.92 27.41
C SER A 3 4.38 -4.52 27.26
N ASP A 4 4.69 -3.89 28.40
CA ASP A 4 5.42 -2.62 28.47
C ASP A 4 6.95 -2.81 28.36
N ASP A 5 7.43 -4.05 28.28
CA ASP A 5 8.86 -4.39 28.28
C ASP A 5 9.46 -4.37 26.87
N ARG A 6 8.61 -4.46 25.84
CA ARG A 6 9.05 -4.63 24.45
C ARG A 6 8.23 -3.78 23.50
N CYS A 7 8.88 -3.29 22.44
CA CYS A 7 8.22 -2.58 21.36
C CYS A 7 8.66 -3.10 20.00
N ALA A 8 7.69 -3.33 19.12
CA ALA A 8 7.97 -3.69 17.74
C ALA A 8 8.43 -2.46 16.94
N LEU A 9 9.47 -2.64 16.12
CA LEU A 9 9.88 -1.66 15.12
C LEU A 9 9.23 -2.04 13.80
N HIS A 10 8.31 -1.23 13.31
CA HIS A 10 7.64 -1.44 12.03
C HIS A 10 8.32 -0.64 10.92
N ARG A 11 8.34 -1.18 9.69
CA ARG A 11 8.63 -0.36 8.50
C ARG A 11 7.40 0.50 8.22
N GLY A 12 7.57 1.82 8.10
CA GLY A 12 6.45 2.78 8.03
C GLY A 12 5.49 2.54 6.86
N THR A 13 5.98 2.06 5.73
CA THR A 13 5.17 1.72 4.55
C THR A 13 4.47 0.36 4.62
N ARG A 14 4.63 -0.37 5.72
CA ARG A 14 4.08 -1.72 5.93
C ARG A 14 3.32 -1.84 7.24
N VAL A 15 3.04 -0.72 7.92
CA VAL A 15 2.33 -0.73 9.20
C VAL A 15 0.87 -0.38 8.98
N ARG A 16 -0.02 -1.09 9.68
CA ARG A 16 -1.44 -0.75 9.73
C ARG A 16 -1.93 -0.81 11.16
N LYS A 17 -2.82 0.12 11.52
CA LYS A 17 -3.56 0.06 12.78
C LYS A 17 -4.71 -0.94 12.63
N ASN A 18 -4.52 -2.16 13.13
CA ASN A 18 -5.46 -3.28 13.03
C ASN A 18 -6.41 -3.37 14.23
N HIS A 19 -6.14 -2.65 15.31
CA HIS A 19 -7.04 -2.59 16.47
C HIS A 19 -7.43 -1.15 16.85
N THR A 20 -8.67 -0.94 17.28
CA THR A 20 -9.19 0.39 17.61
C THR A 20 -8.67 0.92 18.96
N SER A 21 -8.46 0.03 19.95
CA SER A 21 -8.08 0.41 21.32
C SER A 21 -6.81 -0.22 21.94
N ARG A 22 -6.29 -1.36 21.46
CA ARG A 22 -5.15 -2.06 22.09
C ARG A 22 -3.85 -1.25 21.97
N ARG A 23 -2.93 -1.48 22.90
CA ARG A 23 -1.58 -0.89 22.86
C ARG A 23 -0.78 -1.40 21.67
N ASP A 24 -0.89 -2.68 21.36
CA ASP A 24 -0.28 -3.34 20.20
C ASP A 24 -1.14 -3.24 18.93
N ALA A 25 -1.90 -2.16 18.77
CA ALA A 25 -2.81 -1.97 17.65
C ALA A 25 -2.12 -1.88 16.28
N PHE A 26 -0.83 -1.57 16.23
CA PHE A 26 -0.08 -1.44 14.98
C PHE A 26 0.65 -2.74 14.67
N GLU A 27 0.44 -3.24 13.46
CA GLU A 27 1.02 -4.49 13.00
C GLU A 27 1.72 -4.29 11.66
N THR A 28 2.82 -5.03 11.45
CA THR A 28 3.43 -5.10 10.13
C THR A 28 2.64 -6.08 9.29
N VAL A 29 2.25 -5.66 8.08
CA VAL A 29 1.46 -6.45 7.15
C VAL A 29 2.36 -7.11 6.12
N GLY A 30 2.09 -8.39 5.82
CA GLY A 30 2.83 -9.21 4.86
C GLY A 30 4.19 -9.69 5.35
N HIS A 31 4.57 -9.36 6.59
CA HIS A 31 5.85 -9.70 7.20
C HIS A 31 5.82 -9.55 8.73
N LYS A 32 6.78 -10.19 9.42
CA LYS A 32 7.11 -9.87 10.83
C LYS A 32 7.60 -8.41 10.98
N PRO A 33 7.55 -7.77 12.16
CA PRO A 33 8.14 -6.44 12.35
C PRO A 33 9.63 -6.36 11.95
N LEU A 34 10.11 -5.18 11.52
CA LEU A 34 11.50 -4.96 11.08
C LEU A 34 12.50 -5.30 12.19
N GLY A 35 12.13 -4.99 13.43
CA GLY A 35 12.95 -5.24 14.60
C GLY A 35 12.15 -5.15 15.88
N GLU A 36 12.85 -5.14 16.99
CA GLU A 36 12.28 -5.06 18.33
C GLU A 36 13.23 -4.31 19.25
N VAL A 37 12.65 -3.52 20.14
CA VAL A 37 13.33 -2.90 21.28
C VAL A 37 12.93 -3.68 22.52
N ASP A 38 13.92 -4.14 23.28
CA ASP A 38 13.72 -4.72 24.60
C ASP A 38 14.24 -3.73 25.66
N TYR A 39 13.33 -3.20 26.47
CA TYR A 39 13.65 -2.16 27.45
C TYR A 39 14.27 -2.71 28.74
N GLN A 40 14.19 -4.03 28.98
CA GLN A 40 14.68 -4.67 30.21
C GLN A 40 16.02 -5.39 30.01
N ALA A 41 16.35 -5.78 28.77
CA ALA A 41 17.51 -6.61 28.48
C ALA A 41 18.88 -5.93 28.63
N GLY A 42 18.96 -4.59 28.64
CA GLY A 42 20.25 -3.87 28.63
C GLY A 42 20.84 -3.50 30.01
N GLY A 43 20.09 -3.65 31.13
CA GLY A 43 20.50 -3.06 32.41
C GLY A 43 20.06 -1.59 32.54
N GLU A 44 20.48 -0.88 33.60
CA GLU A 44 20.03 0.49 33.88
C GLU A 44 20.43 1.47 32.77
N GLY A 45 19.48 1.80 31.89
CA GLY A 45 19.62 2.82 30.84
C GLY A 45 20.03 2.31 29.46
N GLU A 46 20.22 1.01 29.29
CA GLU A 46 20.51 0.39 27.99
C GLU A 46 19.30 -0.40 27.48
N HIS A 47 19.03 -0.33 26.17
CA HIS A 47 17.96 -1.06 25.51
C HIS A 47 18.57 -1.97 24.44
N ASP A 48 18.13 -3.23 24.39
CA ASP A 48 18.58 -4.14 23.34
C ASP A 48 17.75 -3.94 22.07
N LEU A 49 18.44 -3.86 20.94
CA LEU A 49 17.88 -3.58 19.63
C LEU A 49 18.20 -4.74 18.70
N SER A 50 17.17 -5.46 18.27
CA SER A 50 17.33 -6.55 17.31
C SER A 50 16.61 -6.24 16.01
N PHE A 51 17.26 -6.55 14.88
CA PHE A 51 16.71 -6.39 13.54
C PHE A 51 16.54 -7.76 12.89
N ARG A 52 15.39 -7.97 12.25
CA ARG A 52 15.03 -9.23 11.59
C ARG A 52 15.40 -9.25 10.11
N ARG A 53 15.71 -8.09 9.54
CA ARG A 53 15.98 -7.88 8.10
C ARG A 53 16.91 -6.68 7.89
N PRO A 54 17.53 -6.53 6.71
CA PRO A 54 18.32 -5.36 6.36
C PRO A 54 17.53 -4.05 6.50
N TYR A 55 18.22 -3.01 6.95
CA TYR A 55 17.71 -1.66 7.08
C TYR A 55 18.78 -0.66 6.62
N THR A 56 18.38 0.57 6.34
CA THR A 56 19.32 1.63 5.97
C THR A 56 20.04 2.10 7.23
N GLU A 57 21.35 1.90 7.28
CA GLU A 57 22.17 2.34 8.41
C GLU A 57 22.26 3.87 8.49
N ARG A 58 22.53 4.36 9.71
CA ARG A 58 22.70 5.80 9.95
C ARG A 58 23.85 6.33 9.10
N GLY A 59 23.58 7.34 8.27
CA GLY A 59 24.58 7.96 7.40
C GLY A 59 24.90 7.19 6.12
N ALA A 60 24.21 6.06 5.85
CA ALA A 60 24.40 5.30 4.62
C ALA A 60 23.83 6.01 3.37
N VAL A 61 22.96 6.99 3.56
CA VAL A 61 22.36 7.82 2.50
C VAL A 61 22.49 9.29 2.84
N ALA A 62 22.64 10.13 1.81
CA ALA A 62 22.56 11.57 1.98
C ALA A 62 21.12 11.95 2.33
N LEU A 63 20.96 12.93 3.22
CA LEU A 63 19.65 13.50 3.51
C LEU A 63 19.16 14.24 2.25
N ASP A 64 17.99 13.86 1.77
CA ASP A 64 17.31 14.51 0.66
C ASP A 64 15.80 14.53 0.90
N ILE A 65 15.10 15.48 0.29
CA ILE A 65 13.66 15.67 0.45
C ILE A 65 12.98 16.02 -0.88
N THR A 66 11.90 15.30 -1.16
CA THR A 66 11.01 15.52 -2.29
C THR A 66 9.59 15.66 -1.74
N PRO A 67 9.19 16.87 -1.31
CA PRO A 67 8.05 17.07 -0.41
C PRO A 67 6.71 17.26 -1.13
N ASP A 68 6.71 17.46 -2.44
CA ASP A 68 5.49 17.76 -3.19
C ASP A 68 4.56 16.55 -3.22
N LEU A 69 3.25 16.80 -3.14
CA LEU A 69 2.20 15.80 -3.17
C LEU A 69 1.03 16.34 -3.99
N GLU A 70 0.54 15.53 -4.93
CA GLU A 70 -0.77 15.76 -5.54
C GLU A 70 -1.83 15.27 -4.56
N THR A 71 -2.74 16.14 -4.16
CA THR A 71 -3.75 15.83 -3.14
C THR A 71 -5.09 15.40 -3.71
N ASP A 72 -5.32 15.62 -5.00
CA ASP A 72 -6.52 15.17 -5.73
C ASP A 72 -6.43 13.68 -6.07
N VAL A 73 -6.39 12.86 -5.01
CA VAL A 73 -6.30 11.41 -5.09
C VAL A 73 -7.34 10.76 -4.20
N GLU A 74 -8.23 9.99 -4.80
CA GLU A 74 -9.28 9.27 -4.10
C GLU A 74 -8.87 7.87 -3.66
N LEU A 75 -9.50 7.38 -2.59
CA LEU A 75 -9.38 5.98 -2.15
C LEU A 75 -10.79 5.40 -2.02
N LEU A 76 -11.13 4.51 -2.94
CA LEU A 76 -12.48 3.97 -3.06
C LEU A 76 -12.50 2.48 -2.81
N LYS A 77 -13.32 2.06 -1.84
CA LYS A 77 -13.55 0.66 -1.57
C LYS A 77 -14.70 0.12 -2.39
N PHE A 78 -14.44 -0.91 -3.19
CA PHE A 78 -15.48 -1.62 -3.91
C PHE A 78 -16.30 -2.50 -2.96
N THR A 79 -17.63 -2.50 -3.08
CA THR A 79 -18.49 -3.43 -2.34
C THR A 79 -19.56 -4.02 -3.23
N PRO A 80 -20.05 -5.25 -2.95
CA PRO A 80 -21.15 -5.83 -3.72
C PRO A 80 -22.39 -4.94 -3.70
N GLY A 81 -22.96 -4.69 -4.88
CA GLY A 81 -24.14 -3.84 -5.06
C GLY A 81 -23.87 -2.35 -5.13
N THR A 82 -22.60 -1.91 -5.13
CA THR A 82 -22.26 -0.51 -5.36
C THR A 82 -22.49 -0.13 -6.82
N ASP A 83 -23.25 0.94 -7.03
CA ASP A 83 -23.52 1.51 -8.34
C ASP A 83 -22.21 2.03 -8.98
N PRO A 84 -21.91 1.69 -10.26
CA PRO A 84 -20.77 2.24 -10.99
C PRO A 84 -20.70 3.77 -10.96
N ALA A 85 -21.83 4.48 -10.83
CA ALA A 85 -21.86 5.92 -10.70
C ALA A 85 -21.08 6.47 -9.49
N LEU A 86 -20.69 5.62 -8.52
CA LEU A 86 -19.80 6.02 -7.45
C LEU A 86 -18.39 6.40 -7.96
N LEU A 87 -17.95 5.85 -9.09
CA LEU A 87 -16.67 6.19 -9.73
C LEU A 87 -16.59 7.66 -10.16
N ASN A 88 -17.73 8.34 -10.33
CA ASN A 88 -17.78 9.77 -10.61
C ASN A 88 -17.12 10.62 -9.51
N VAL A 89 -16.91 10.09 -8.30
CA VAL A 89 -16.13 10.77 -7.26
C VAL A 89 -14.71 11.07 -7.71
N ALA A 90 -14.16 10.25 -8.61
CA ALA A 90 -12.82 10.39 -9.17
C ALA A 90 -12.84 10.97 -10.59
N GLY A 91 -13.99 11.44 -11.10
CA GLY A 91 -14.15 11.88 -12.49
C GLY A 91 -13.23 13.04 -12.90
N ASP A 92 -12.92 13.92 -11.93
CA ASP A 92 -12.04 15.07 -12.11
C ASP A 92 -10.71 14.91 -11.33
N SER A 93 -10.49 13.77 -10.67
CA SER A 93 -9.31 13.55 -9.82
C SER A 93 -8.09 13.11 -10.63
N ASP A 94 -6.91 13.52 -10.21
CA ASP A 94 -5.65 13.10 -10.85
C ASP A 94 -5.32 11.62 -10.57
N GLY A 95 -5.85 11.06 -9.47
CA GLY A 95 -5.62 9.66 -9.12
C GLY A 95 -6.76 8.98 -8.36
N LEU A 96 -6.83 7.67 -8.51
CA LEU A 96 -7.77 6.80 -7.81
C LEU A 96 -7.06 5.53 -7.35
N VAL A 97 -7.14 5.25 -6.05
CA VAL A 97 -6.80 3.92 -5.50
C VAL A 97 -8.09 3.15 -5.26
N LEU A 98 -8.21 1.98 -5.88
CA LEU A 98 -9.33 1.06 -5.68
C LEU A 98 -8.97 -0.01 -4.65
N GLU A 99 -9.78 -0.21 -3.61
CA GLU A 99 -9.74 -1.43 -2.80
C GLU A 99 -10.69 -2.47 -3.42
N GLY A 100 -10.15 -3.26 -4.35
CA GLY A 100 -10.82 -4.40 -4.96
C GLY A 100 -10.93 -5.61 -4.02
N THR A 101 -11.64 -6.64 -4.48
CA THR A 101 -11.82 -7.90 -3.75
C THR A 101 -10.72 -8.90 -4.10
N GLY A 102 -10.33 -9.72 -3.13
CA GLY A 102 -9.41 -10.85 -3.36
C GLY A 102 -8.11 -10.44 -4.02
N LEU A 103 -7.87 -10.93 -5.24
CA LEU A 103 -6.66 -10.65 -6.01
C LEU A 103 -6.66 -9.30 -6.75
N GLY A 104 -7.67 -8.44 -6.57
CA GLY A 104 -7.75 -7.14 -7.26
C GLY A 104 -8.98 -6.94 -8.14
N HIS A 105 -10.13 -7.54 -7.81
CA HIS A 105 -11.29 -7.51 -8.70
C HIS A 105 -12.38 -6.53 -8.25
N VAL A 106 -13.08 -5.99 -9.24
CA VAL A 106 -14.36 -5.28 -9.11
C VAL A 106 -15.44 -6.03 -9.90
N HIS A 107 -16.69 -5.56 -9.85
CA HIS A 107 -17.73 -6.06 -10.75
C HIS A 107 -17.41 -5.68 -12.19
N THR A 108 -17.76 -6.53 -13.16
CA THR A 108 -17.48 -6.29 -14.59
C THR A 108 -18.07 -4.98 -15.12
N ASP A 109 -19.22 -4.57 -14.57
CA ASP A 109 -19.90 -3.32 -14.97
C ASP A 109 -19.12 -2.05 -14.60
N TRP A 110 -18.11 -2.16 -13.72
CA TRP A 110 -17.24 -1.03 -13.38
C TRP A 110 -16.13 -0.83 -14.40
N ILE A 111 -15.78 -1.87 -15.18
CA ILE A 111 -14.62 -1.84 -16.08
C ILE A 111 -14.74 -0.71 -17.13
N PRO A 112 -15.88 -0.52 -17.82
CA PRO A 112 -16.00 0.57 -18.81
C PRO A 112 -15.88 1.97 -18.20
N GLU A 113 -16.37 2.16 -16.97
CA GLU A 113 -16.27 3.44 -16.25
C GLU A 113 -14.82 3.68 -15.79
N ILE A 114 -14.11 2.62 -15.35
CA ILE A 114 -12.69 2.70 -15.02
C ILE A 114 -11.85 3.03 -16.26
N GLU A 115 -12.12 2.38 -17.39
CA GLU A 115 -11.47 2.67 -18.67
C GLU A 115 -11.68 4.14 -19.06
N THR A 116 -12.90 4.66 -18.89
CA THR A 116 -13.22 6.08 -19.13
C THR A 116 -12.40 7.03 -18.24
N LEU A 117 -12.22 6.68 -16.95
CA LEU A 117 -11.37 7.46 -16.04
C LEU A 117 -9.89 7.43 -16.46
N VAL A 118 -9.38 6.28 -16.86
CA VAL A 118 -7.99 6.16 -17.31
C VAL A 118 -7.78 6.96 -18.60
N ASP A 119 -8.71 6.87 -19.55
CA ASP A 119 -8.69 7.61 -20.81
C ASP A 119 -8.80 9.13 -20.61
N SER A 120 -9.47 9.58 -19.54
CA SER A 120 -9.52 11.01 -19.16
C SER A 120 -8.25 11.51 -18.47
N GLY A 121 -7.32 10.62 -18.13
CA GLY A 121 -6.03 10.94 -17.51
C GLY A 121 -5.92 10.58 -16.03
N THR A 122 -6.95 10.00 -15.43
CA THR A 122 -6.94 9.58 -14.02
C THR A 122 -6.01 8.39 -13.83
N ALA A 123 -5.02 8.49 -12.95
CA ALA A 123 -4.17 7.35 -12.61
C ALA A 123 -4.90 6.37 -11.68
N VAL A 124 -5.32 5.21 -12.19
CA VAL A 124 -6.04 4.19 -11.40
C VAL A 124 -5.09 3.09 -10.92
N VAL A 125 -5.03 2.88 -9.60
CA VAL A 125 -4.21 1.84 -8.94
C VAL A 125 -5.10 0.84 -8.21
N MET A 126 -4.96 -0.45 -8.53
CA MET A 126 -5.68 -1.53 -7.86
C MET A 126 -4.96 -1.99 -6.59
N THR A 127 -5.68 -2.08 -5.49
CA THR A 127 -5.26 -2.70 -4.22
C THR A 127 -6.35 -3.65 -3.73
N SER A 128 -6.11 -4.35 -2.62
CA SER A 128 -7.04 -5.34 -2.09
C SER A 128 -7.61 -4.91 -0.75
N GLN A 129 -8.87 -5.26 -0.52
CA GLN A 129 -9.50 -5.24 0.79
C GLN A 129 -8.94 -6.31 1.72
N CYS A 130 -8.33 -7.37 1.16
CA CYS A 130 -7.60 -8.35 1.94
C CYS A 130 -6.38 -7.66 2.57
N ILE A 131 -6.20 -7.84 3.89
CA ILE A 131 -5.09 -7.24 4.62
C ILE A 131 -3.77 -7.79 4.10
N GLU A 132 -3.72 -9.11 3.93
CA GLU A 132 -2.57 -9.82 3.40
C GLU A 132 -2.86 -10.34 2.00
N GLY A 133 -1.81 -10.36 1.18
CA GLY A 133 -1.87 -10.86 -0.17
C GLY A 133 -1.17 -9.93 -1.16
N ARG A 134 -1.28 -10.29 -2.42
CA ARG A 134 -0.75 -9.54 -3.56
C ARG A 134 -1.78 -9.55 -4.67
N ILE A 135 -1.90 -8.42 -5.34
CA ILE A 135 -2.69 -8.26 -6.55
C ILE A 135 -2.13 -9.14 -7.66
N CYS A 136 -3.00 -9.86 -8.35
CA CYS A 136 -2.62 -10.71 -9.46
C CYS A 136 -3.76 -10.77 -10.46
N ASP A 137 -3.86 -9.72 -11.26
CA ASP A 137 -4.96 -9.52 -12.20
C ASP A 137 -4.83 -10.43 -13.43
N ARG A 138 -3.73 -11.16 -13.56
CA ARG A 138 -3.47 -12.11 -14.66
C ARG A 138 -4.20 -13.44 -14.53
N VAL A 139 -4.76 -13.78 -13.37
CA VAL A 139 -5.32 -15.13 -13.11
C VAL A 139 -6.71 -15.29 -13.73
N TYR A 140 -7.58 -14.29 -13.56
CA TYR A 140 -8.97 -14.32 -14.01
C TYR A 140 -9.22 -13.34 -15.15
N ASP A 141 -10.25 -13.58 -15.95
CA ASP A 141 -10.58 -12.72 -17.11
C ASP A 141 -10.85 -11.28 -16.68
N THR A 142 -11.62 -11.08 -15.61
CA THR A 142 -11.94 -9.75 -15.06
C THR A 142 -10.69 -8.95 -14.67
N GLY A 143 -9.63 -9.62 -14.21
CA GLY A 143 -8.37 -8.95 -13.93
C GLY A 143 -7.62 -8.55 -15.21
N ARG A 144 -7.63 -9.40 -16.24
CA ARG A 144 -7.06 -9.06 -17.55
C ARG A 144 -7.78 -7.86 -18.17
N ASP A 145 -9.11 -7.83 -18.07
CA ASP A 145 -9.91 -6.70 -18.55
C ASP A 145 -9.54 -5.39 -17.82
N LEU A 146 -9.24 -5.44 -16.52
CA LEU A 146 -8.76 -4.27 -15.76
C LEU A 146 -7.37 -3.81 -16.21
N LEU A 147 -6.48 -4.74 -16.52
CA LEU A 147 -5.16 -4.41 -17.08
C LEU A 147 -5.28 -3.78 -18.47
N ASP A 148 -6.17 -4.31 -19.31
CA ASP A 148 -6.46 -3.79 -20.64
C ASP A 148 -7.10 -2.39 -20.56
N ALA A 149 -7.92 -2.13 -19.53
CA ALA A 149 -8.44 -0.80 -19.19
C ALA A 149 -7.38 0.16 -18.61
N GLY A 150 -6.12 -0.26 -18.49
CA GLY A 150 -5.00 0.57 -18.06
C GLY A 150 -4.81 0.72 -16.56
N VAL A 151 -5.49 -0.10 -15.75
CA VAL A 151 -5.30 -0.13 -14.28
C VAL A 151 -3.89 -0.59 -13.92
N VAL A 152 -3.29 0.09 -12.94
CA VAL A 152 -1.97 -0.25 -12.41
C VAL A 152 -2.10 -1.19 -11.22
N GLU A 153 -1.47 -2.36 -11.27
CA GLU A 153 -1.40 -3.27 -10.13
C GLU A 153 -0.62 -2.63 -8.97
N GLY A 154 -1.25 -2.56 -7.79
CA GLY A 154 -0.63 -2.09 -6.56
C GLY A 154 0.22 -3.14 -5.82
N GLU A 155 0.45 -4.29 -6.45
CA GLU A 155 1.26 -5.39 -5.90
C GLU A 155 0.77 -5.84 -4.52
N ASP A 156 1.61 -5.77 -3.49
CA ASP A 156 1.26 -6.07 -2.10
C ASP A 156 1.23 -4.81 -1.21
N MET A 157 1.06 -3.63 -1.81
CA MET A 157 0.91 -2.38 -1.07
C MET A 157 -0.40 -2.38 -0.28
N LEU A 158 -0.33 -1.83 0.93
CA LEU A 158 -1.53 -1.47 1.68
C LEU A 158 -2.28 -0.35 0.94
N PRO A 159 -3.62 -0.35 0.93
CA PRO A 159 -4.40 0.69 0.24
C PRO A 159 -4.03 2.13 0.64
N GLY A 160 -3.90 2.38 1.94
CA GLY A 160 -3.46 3.69 2.44
C GLY A 160 -2.02 4.05 2.04
N THR A 161 -1.13 3.06 1.91
CA THR A 161 0.24 3.28 1.41
C THR A 161 0.25 3.56 -0.08
N ALA A 162 -0.55 2.83 -0.86
CA ALA A 162 -0.73 3.08 -2.29
C ALA A 162 -1.29 4.49 -2.54
N LYS A 163 -2.25 4.96 -1.73
CA LYS A 163 -2.77 6.34 -1.82
C LYS A 163 -1.64 7.36 -1.67
N VAL A 164 -0.88 7.29 -0.58
CA VAL A 164 0.21 8.24 -0.31
C VAL A 164 1.31 8.14 -1.39
N LYS A 165 1.62 6.94 -1.86
CA LYS A 165 2.59 6.76 -2.94
C LYS A 165 2.10 7.35 -4.27
N LEU A 166 0.81 7.22 -4.59
CA LEU A 166 0.21 7.79 -5.79
C LEU A 166 0.23 9.31 -5.75
N MET A 167 -0.16 9.92 -4.61
CA MET A 167 -0.03 11.36 -4.36
C MET A 167 1.40 11.86 -4.63
N TRP A 168 2.40 11.13 -4.14
CA TRP A 168 3.81 11.46 -4.37
C TRP A 168 4.24 11.23 -5.82
N ALA A 169 3.83 10.13 -6.45
CA ALA A 169 4.24 9.78 -7.81
C ALA A 169 3.71 10.80 -8.84
N LEU A 170 2.46 11.26 -8.68
CA LEU A 170 1.83 12.27 -9.53
C LEU A 170 2.60 13.60 -9.49
N ALA A 171 3.03 14.05 -8.31
CA ALA A 171 3.74 15.32 -8.16
C ALA A 171 5.22 15.28 -8.58
N ASN A 172 5.86 14.11 -8.53
CA ASN A 172 7.33 14.03 -8.54
C ASN A 172 7.94 13.18 -9.65
N THR A 173 7.11 12.55 -10.50
CA THR A 173 7.62 11.61 -11.51
C THR A 173 6.94 11.79 -12.85
N GLU A 174 7.65 11.45 -13.93
CA GLU A 174 7.10 11.49 -15.29
C GLU A 174 6.22 10.26 -15.60
N SER A 175 6.54 9.11 -14.98
CA SER A 175 5.81 7.85 -15.18
C SER A 175 5.24 7.34 -13.86
N VAL A 176 3.99 7.70 -13.60
CA VAL A 176 3.24 7.27 -12.41
C VAL A 176 3.14 5.74 -12.37
N ALA A 177 2.77 5.11 -13.49
CA ALA A 177 2.59 3.66 -13.56
C ALA A 177 3.89 2.87 -13.29
N GLU A 178 5.04 3.33 -13.80
CA GLU A 178 6.33 2.70 -13.49
C GLU A 178 6.70 2.91 -12.02
N THR A 179 6.53 4.12 -11.50
CA THR A 179 6.83 4.47 -10.11
C THR A 179 5.99 3.65 -9.15
N MET A 180 4.70 3.47 -9.43
CA MET A 180 3.79 2.69 -8.60
C MET A 180 4.21 1.22 -8.51
N ARG A 181 4.72 0.62 -9.60
CA ARG A 181 5.20 -0.78 -9.63
C ARG A 181 6.59 -0.99 -9.01
N ARG A 182 7.41 0.06 -8.90
CA ARG A 182 8.78 -0.03 -8.37
C ARG A 182 8.82 0.18 -6.85
N PRO A 183 9.51 -0.65 -6.06
CA PRO A 183 9.71 -0.39 -4.63
C PRO A 183 10.58 0.86 -4.42
N LEU A 184 10.12 1.81 -3.59
CA LEU A 184 10.85 3.03 -3.23
C LEU A 184 11.33 3.02 -1.77
N ALA A 185 10.48 2.54 -0.86
CA ALA A 185 10.68 2.57 0.59
C ALA A 185 10.33 1.21 1.26
N GLY A 186 10.19 0.14 0.49
CA GLY A 186 9.85 -1.21 0.95
C GLY A 186 8.36 -1.46 1.13
N GLU A 187 7.54 -0.64 0.48
CA GLU A 187 6.09 -0.79 0.33
C GLU A 187 5.68 -1.92 -0.61
N ILE A 188 6.60 -2.40 -1.47
CA ILE A 188 6.42 -3.57 -2.35
C ILE A 188 7.48 -4.61 -2.01
N THR A 189 7.11 -5.89 -2.04
CA THR A 189 8.06 -7.01 -1.94
C THR A 189 8.26 -7.65 -3.30
N GLU A 190 9.40 -8.32 -3.50
CA GLU A 190 9.63 -9.08 -4.73
C GLU A 190 8.77 -10.35 -4.79
N ARG A 191 8.44 -10.93 -3.62
CA ARG A 191 7.68 -12.18 -3.53
C ARG A 191 6.83 -12.21 -2.27
N SER A 192 5.58 -12.64 -2.43
CA SER A 192 4.72 -13.04 -1.32
C SER A 192 5.01 -14.48 -0.94
N THR A 193 5.54 -14.71 0.26
CA THR A 193 5.74 -16.04 0.83
C THR A 193 4.66 -16.28 1.89
N PRO A 194 3.97 -17.44 1.89
CA PRO A 194 3.12 -17.80 3.01
C PRO A 194 3.95 -17.79 4.28
N ASP A 195 3.46 -17.15 5.33
CA ASP A 195 4.10 -17.22 6.64
C ASP A 195 4.20 -18.69 7.06
N ARG A 196 5.43 -19.14 7.32
CA ARG A 196 5.72 -20.45 7.93
C ARG A 196 5.78 -20.34 9.44
#